data_AF-A0A835C5P2-F1
#
_entry.id   AF-A0A835C5P2-F1
#
_cell.length_a   1.000
_cell.length_b   1.000
_cell.length_c   1.000
_cell.angle_alpha   90.00
_cell.angle_beta   90.00
_cell.angle_gamma   90.00
#
_symmetry.space_group_name_H-M   'P 1'
#
loop_
_entity.id
_entity.type
_entity.pdbx_description
1 polymer ?
#
loop_
_entity_poly.entity_id
_entity_poly.type
_entity_poly.pdbx_seq_one_letter_code
_entity_poly.pdbx_strand_id
1 'polypeptide(L)'
;MNEGTKISDHLSTLNGIVSELEYIGVKIDDEDKALRLIWSLPSSYEYIKHILMYEKDTLNFEEVTSKIISEEKRMKCGASLANGSELDASSVSLVKGEVDFL
;
A
#
# COMPACT_ATOMS: atom_id res chain seq x y z
N MET A 1 -12.22 9.11 -5.72
CA MET A 1 -11.09 8.77 -6.61
C MET A 1 -11.55 7.68 -7.57
N ASN A 2 -11.02 7.64 -8.80
CA ASN A 2 -11.35 6.61 -9.79
C ASN A 2 -10.33 5.46 -9.76
N GLU A 3 -10.73 4.27 -10.21
CA GLU A 3 -9.81 3.15 -10.41
C GLU A 3 -8.61 3.56 -11.27
N GLY A 4 -7.41 3.07 -10.92
CA GLY A 4 -6.16 3.38 -11.63
C GLY A 4 -5.53 4.75 -11.34
N THR A 5 -6.23 5.65 -10.62
CA THR A 5 -5.60 6.88 -10.10
C THR A 5 -4.50 6.50 -9.10
N LYS A 6 -3.40 7.27 -9.00
CA LYS A 6 -2.40 7.02 -7.95
C LYS A 6 -2.85 7.61 -6.62
N ILE A 7 -2.60 6.90 -5.53
CA ILE A 7 -2.92 7.38 -4.18
C ILE A 7 -2.20 8.71 -3.88
N SER A 8 -0.97 8.91 -4.37
CA SER A 8 -0.23 10.17 -4.23
C SER A 8 -0.96 11.38 -4.82
N ASP A 9 -1.55 11.20 -6.00
CA ASP A 9 -2.19 12.28 -6.76
C ASP A 9 -3.51 12.66 -6.09
N HIS A 10 -4.24 11.65 -5.61
CA HIS A 10 -5.45 11.84 -4.83
C HIS A 10 -5.18 12.52 -3.47
N LEU A 11 -4.11 12.13 -2.75
CA LEU A 11 -3.68 12.80 -1.51
C LEU A 11 -3.35 14.27 -1.74
N SER A 12 -2.64 14.60 -2.82
CA SER A 12 -2.34 15.99 -3.16
C SER A 12 -3.62 16.81 -3.35
N THR A 13 -4.61 16.25 -4.05
CA THR A 13 -5.93 16.89 -4.25
C THR A 13 -6.69 17.05 -2.94
N LEU A 14 -6.71 16.00 -2.11
CA LEU A 14 -7.36 16.05 -0.79
C LEU A 14 -6.72 17.12 0.11
N ASN A 15 -5.40 17.19 0.15
CA ASN A 15 -4.67 18.18 0.94
C ASN A 15 -4.92 19.61 0.45
N GLY A 16 -5.03 19.82 -0.87
CA GLY A 16 -5.42 21.12 -1.43
C GLY A 16 -6.80 21.56 -0.93
N ILE A 17 -7.80 20.67 -0.99
CA ILE A 17 -9.15 20.94 -0.49
C ILE A 17 -9.13 21.23 1.02
N VAL A 18 -8.39 20.45 1.80
CA VAL A 18 -8.23 20.67 3.25
C VAL A 18 -7.63 22.04 3.52
N SER A 19 -6.57 22.43 2.80
CA SER A 19 -5.93 23.75 2.96
C SER A 19 -6.87 24.90 2.59
N GLU A 20 -7.69 24.75 1.54
CA GLU A 20 -8.69 25.76 1.16
C GLU A 20 -9.78 25.91 2.23
N LEU A 21 -10.23 24.80 2.83
CA LEU A 21 -11.21 24.81 3.92
C LEU A 21 -10.62 25.41 5.20
N GLU A 22 -9.40 25.05 5.55
CA GLU A 22 -8.67 25.62 6.69
C GLU A 22 -8.43 27.13 6.51
N TYR A 23 -8.16 27.58 5.27
CA TYR A 23 -8.00 29.00 4.94
C TYR A 23 -9.25 29.84 5.22
N ILE A 24 -10.45 29.31 4.97
CA ILE A 24 -11.72 29.98 5.31
C ILE A 24 -12.16 29.76 6.77
N GLY A 25 -11.32 29.12 7.59
CA GLY A 25 -11.52 28.94 9.02
C GLY A 25 -12.20 27.63 9.44
N VAL A 26 -12.35 26.67 8.53
CA VAL A 26 -12.87 25.33 8.87
C VAL A 26 -11.74 24.49 9.45
N LYS A 27 -11.89 24.03 10.69
CA LYS A 27 -10.95 23.07 11.29
C LYS A 27 -11.33 21.67 10.85
N ILE A 28 -10.34 20.91 10.38
CA ILE A 28 -10.51 19.52 9.98
C ILE A 28 -9.50 18.71 10.78
N ASP A 29 -10.00 17.81 11.62
CA ASP A 29 -9.17 16.94 12.43
C ASP A 29 -8.59 15.78 11.59
N ASP A 30 -7.51 15.16 12.07
CA ASP A 30 -6.83 14.08 11.33
C ASP A 30 -7.71 12.85 11.12
N GLU A 31 -8.64 12.59 12.05
CA GLU A 31 -9.63 11.52 11.92
C GLU A 31 -10.58 11.80 10.74
N ASP A 32 -11.06 13.02 10.58
CA ASP A 32 -11.91 13.42 9.45
C ASP A 32 -11.15 13.33 8.12
N LYS A 33 -9.87 13.73 8.10
CA LYS A 33 -8.99 13.57 6.92
C LYS A 33 -8.84 12.09 6.56
N ALA A 34 -8.67 11.23 7.57
CA ALA A 34 -8.54 9.79 7.38
C ALA A 34 -9.83 9.15 6.85
N LEU A 35 -10.98 9.46 7.46
CA LEU A 35 -12.29 8.97 7.00
C LEU A 35 -12.59 9.43 5.58
N ARG A 36 -12.33 10.71 5.28
CA ARG A 36 -12.51 11.27 3.94
C ARG A 36 -11.66 10.55 2.91
N LEU A 37 -10.41 10.23 3.25
CA LEU A 37 -9.54 9.43 2.39
C LEU A 37 -10.11 8.02 2.18
N ILE A 38 -10.45 7.30 3.24
CA ILE A 38 -10.98 5.92 3.20
C ILE A 38 -12.25 5.83 2.34
N TRP A 39 -13.22 6.72 2.56
CA TRP A 39 -14.48 6.71 1.80
C TRP A 39 -14.33 7.12 0.34
N SER A 40 -13.28 7.86 0.01
CA SER A 40 -13.01 8.28 -1.36
C SER A 40 -12.33 7.22 -2.24
N LEU A 41 -11.87 6.11 -1.63
CA LEU A 41 -11.19 5.02 -2.34
C LEU A 41 -12.16 4.23 -3.22
N PRO A 42 -11.70 3.77 -4.40
CA PRO A 42 -12.55 3.03 -5.32
C PRO A 42 -12.84 1.61 -4.80
N SER A 43 -13.66 0.86 -5.54
CA SER A 43 -14.13 -0.48 -5.17
C SER A 43 -13.01 -1.48 -4.93
N SER A 44 -11.91 -1.41 -5.69
CA SER A 44 -10.76 -2.32 -5.54
C SER A 44 -10.14 -2.32 -4.13
N TYR A 45 -10.32 -1.24 -3.36
CA TYR A 45 -9.81 -1.08 -2.00
C TYR A 45 -10.81 -1.51 -0.90
N GLU A 46 -11.92 -2.17 -1.24
CA GLU A 46 -12.97 -2.56 -0.28
C GLU A 46 -12.43 -3.33 0.93
N TYR A 47 -11.51 -4.27 0.69
CA TYR A 47 -10.88 -5.03 1.76
C TYR A 47 -10.11 -4.14 2.76
N ILE A 48 -9.29 -3.20 2.26
CA ILE A 48 -8.53 -2.32 3.15
C ILE A 48 -9.42 -1.28 3.84
N LYS A 49 -10.49 -0.84 3.18
CA LYS A 49 -11.52 0.02 3.81
C LYS A 49 -12.12 -0.68 5.03
N HIS A 50 -12.48 -1.96 4.89
CA HIS A 50 -13.05 -2.73 6.00
C HIS A 50 -12.06 -2.87 7.16
N ILE A 51 -10.80 -3.23 6.90
CA ILE A 51 -9.75 -3.29 7.92
C ILE A 51 -9.62 -1.96 8.66
N LEU A 52 -9.49 -0.86 7.91
CA LEU A 52 -9.26 0.45 8.52
C LEU A 52 -10.47 0.92 9.34
N MET A 53 -11.70 0.65 8.90
CA MET A 53 -12.91 1.10 9.60
C MET A 53 -13.26 0.28 10.85
N TYR A 54 -12.95 -1.01 10.89
CA TYR A 54 -13.45 -1.91 11.94
C TYR A 54 -12.37 -2.53 12.82
N GLU A 55 -11.10 -2.47 12.42
CA GLU A 55 -9.99 -3.07 13.19
C GLU A 55 -9.26 -2.06 14.08
N LYS A 56 -9.49 -0.75 13.89
CA LYS A 56 -8.83 0.31 14.68
C LYS A 56 -9.85 1.20 15.40
N ASP A 57 -9.62 1.40 16.69
CA ASP A 57 -10.43 2.28 17.55
C ASP A 57 -10.20 3.78 17.29
N THR A 58 -9.05 4.14 16.69
CA THR A 58 -8.72 5.54 16.38
C THR A 58 -8.00 5.61 15.03
N LEU A 59 -8.46 6.53 14.18
CA LEU A 59 -7.91 6.74 12.85
C LEU A 59 -6.88 7.88 12.86
N ASN A 60 -5.62 7.52 12.67
CA ASN A 60 -4.55 8.48 12.43
C ASN A 60 -4.31 8.63 10.92
N PHE A 61 -4.29 9.87 10.42
CA PHE A 61 -4.17 10.16 8.99
C PHE A 61 -2.88 9.60 8.35
N GLU A 62 -1.74 9.72 9.04
CA GLU A 62 -0.44 9.25 8.55
C GLU A 62 -0.40 7.72 8.47
N GLU A 63 -0.91 7.03 9.49
CA GLU A 63 -0.95 5.57 9.52
C GLU A 63 -1.88 5.01 8.44
N VAL A 64 -3.08 5.58 8.32
CA VAL A 64 -4.05 5.24 7.28
C VAL A 64 -3.44 5.43 5.89
N THR A 65 -2.78 6.57 5.66
CA THR A 65 -2.10 6.87 4.39
C THR A 65 -1.02 5.83 4.09
N SER A 66 -0.17 5.52 5.06
CA SER A 66 0.91 4.53 4.91
C SER A 66 0.38 3.15 4.55
N LYS A 67 -0.71 2.72 5.21
CA LYS A 67 -1.36 1.44 4.94
C LYS A 67 -1.95 1.38 3.53
N ILE A 68 -2.65 2.43 3.10
CA ILE A 68 -3.25 2.51 1.76
C ILE A 68 -2.17 2.51 0.67
N ILE A 69 -1.05 3.21 0.86
CA ILE A 69 0.08 3.21 -0.08
C ILE A 69 0.73 1.82 -0.16
N SER A 70 0.89 1.14 0.98
CA SER A 70 1.38 -0.24 1.01
C SER A 70 0.45 -1.19 0.24
N GLU A 71 -0.86 -1.00 0.40
CA GLU A 71 -1.88 -1.77 -0.33
C GLU A 71 -1.83 -1.51 -1.84
N GLU A 72 -1.70 -0.25 -2.27
CA GLU A 72 -1.54 0.10 -3.69
C GLU A 72 -0.32 -0.61 -4.30
N LYS A 73 0.81 -0.66 -3.57
CA LYS A 73 2.01 -1.39 -4.00
C LYS A 73 1.76 -2.89 -4.08
N ARG A 74 1.05 -3.47 -3.12
CA ARG A 74 0.68 -4.89 -3.12
C ARG A 74 -0.18 -5.24 -4.34
N MET A 75 -1.19 -4.44 -4.65
CA MET A 75 -2.05 -4.62 -5.82
C MET A 75 -1.27 -4.51 -7.14
N LYS A 76 -0.28 -3.59 -7.21
CA LYS A 76 0.59 -3.44 -8.39
C LYS A 76 1.61 -4.60 -8.52
N CYS A 77 2.18 -5.08 -7.43
CA CYS A 77 3.13 -6.21 -7.44
C CYS A 77 2.47 -7.58 -7.58
N GLY A 78 1.21 -7.74 -7.17
CA GLY A 78 0.44 -8.98 -7.35
C GLY A 78 0.27 -9.39 -8.82
N ALA A 79 0.44 -8.45 -9.76
CA ALA A 79 0.46 -8.73 -11.19
C ALA A 79 1.80 -9.33 -11.70
N SER A 80 2.86 -9.33 -10.88
CA SER A 80 4.21 -9.74 -11.30
C SER A 80 4.69 -11.07 -10.69
N LEU A 81 3.80 -11.86 -10.08
CA LEU A 81 4.11 -13.21 -9.59
C LEU A 81 3.52 -14.33 -10.46
N ALA A 82 2.94 -13.99 -11.62
CA ALA A 82 2.52 -14.95 -12.64
C ALA A 82 3.62 -15.21 -13.69
N ASN A 83 4.87 -15.24 -13.26
CA ASN A 83 6.01 -15.72 -14.03
C ASN A 83 7.02 -16.35 -13.05
N GLY A 84 6.75 -17.61 -12.72
CA GLY A 84 7.69 -18.47 -12.01
C GLY A 84 8.89 -18.81 -12.90
N SER A 85 10.06 -18.44 -12.41
CA SER A 85 11.40 -18.94 -12.76
C SER A 85 12.35 -18.19 -11.80
N GLU A 86 13.29 -18.75 -11.06
CA GLU A 86 13.95 -20.04 -11.07
C GLU A 86 14.89 -20.04 -9.84
N LEU A 87 15.06 -21.21 -9.21
CA LEU A 87 15.94 -21.57 -8.09
C LEU A 87 17.08 -20.61 -7.66
N ASP A 88 17.07 -20.14 -6.40
CA ASP A 88 18.33 -19.79 -5.72
C ASP A 88 18.90 -21.06 -5.07
N ALA A 89 19.60 -21.86 -5.88
CA ALA A 89 20.37 -22.98 -5.37
C ALA A 89 21.67 -22.43 -4.76
N SER A 90 21.63 -22.24 -3.45
CA SER A 90 22.76 -21.96 -2.58
C SER A 90 24.04 -22.65 -3.04
N SER A 91 25.08 -21.84 -3.20
CA SER A 91 26.49 -22.22 -3.28
C SER A 91 26.82 -23.37 -2.32
N VAL A 92 27.13 -24.55 -2.87
CA VAL A 92 27.94 -25.56 -2.19
C VAL A 92 28.95 -26.10 -3.20
N SER A 93 30.16 -25.56 -3.14
CA SER A 93 31.33 -26.12 -3.79
C SER A 93 31.68 -27.46 -3.14
N LEU A 94 31.32 -28.57 -3.78
CA LEU A 94 31.86 -29.88 -3.43
C LEU A 94 33.06 -30.17 -4.33
N VAL A 95 34.23 -30.11 -3.72
CA VAL A 95 35.53 -30.44 -4.32
C VAL A 95 35.46 -31.83 -4.94
N LYS A 96 35.75 -31.93 -6.24
CA LYS A 96 35.89 -33.21 -6.96
C LYS A 96 37.17 -33.88 -6.44
N GLY A 97 37.03 -34.78 -5.47
CA GLY A 97 38.09 -35.70 -5.08
C GLY A 97 38.18 -36.81 -6.13
N GLU A 98 39.30 -36.86 -6.85
CA GLU A 98 39.77 -38.05 -7.56
C GLU A 98 39.85 -39.24 -6.59
N VAL A 99 39.25 -40.36 -6.97
CA VAL A 99 39.62 -41.68 -6.47
C VAL A 99 39.61 -42.66 -7.64
N ASP A 100 40.81 -42.98 -8.12
CA ASP A 100 41.10 -44.11 -9.00
C ASP A 100 41.02 -45.43 -8.21
N PHE A 101 40.11 -46.33 -8.59
CA PHE A 101 40.09 -47.76 -8.23
C PHE A 101 38.99 -48.43 -9.08
N LEU A 102 39.18 -49.42 -9.95
CA LEU A 102 40.18 -50.46 -10.21
C LEU A 102 40.24 -50.71 -11.73
#